data_AF-A0A1T4QCW9-F1
#
_entry.id   AF-A0A1T4QCW9-F1
#
_cell.length_a   1.000
_cell.length_b   1.000
_cell.length_c   1.000
_cell.angle_alpha   90.00
_cell.angle_beta   90.00
_cell.angle_gamma   90.00
#
_symmetry.space_group_name_H-M   'P 1'
#
loop_
_entity.id
_entity.type
_entity.pdbx_description
1 polymer ?
#
loop_
_entity_poly.entity_id
_entity_poly.type
_entity_poly.pdbx_seq_one_letter_code
_entity_poly.pdbx_strand_id
1 'polypeptide(L)'
;MAMVCLVLALLITLISPAAQAQIPPEWQAAAHAVIGDLERGTPQADKPWGRELHDGWRLARAWRKHNNGNIEIILAEYLTFTLLCREAGCEEETIEGKPYRDVAAEVKALRAEQGNSYALVGNAHAWLARLSDPTGAAAKDAALWSKDPDVVAADFATSNLYGLAWLLGRARATAAGQAETFTRLGLFVHGTGWVGPRCLDISRVATTIDAPPEVENCK
;
A
#
# COMPACT_ATOMS: atom_id res chain seq x y z
N MET A 1 -43.13 -14.00 -32.64
CA MET A 1 -41.72 -14.47 -32.60
C MET A 1 -40.69 -13.35 -32.70
N ALA A 2 -40.88 -12.31 -33.52
CA ALA A 2 -39.90 -11.21 -33.66
C ALA A 2 -39.65 -10.38 -32.38
N MET A 3 -40.68 -10.18 -31.54
CA MET A 3 -40.58 -9.37 -30.32
C MET A 3 -39.75 -10.04 -29.20
N VAL A 4 -39.73 -11.39 -29.14
CA VAL A 4 -38.93 -12.14 -28.15
C VAL A 4 -37.44 -12.07 -28.50
N CYS A 5 -37.09 -12.07 -29.79
CA CYS A 5 -35.69 -11.94 -30.23
C CYS A 5 -35.13 -10.53 -29.97
N LEU A 6 -35.96 -9.49 -30.07
CA LEU A 6 -35.53 -8.10 -29.81
C LEU A 6 -35.25 -7.86 -28.32
N VAL A 7 -36.03 -8.48 -27.42
CA VAL A 7 -35.83 -8.38 -25.97
C VAL A 7 -34.58 -9.14 -25.51
N LEU A 8 -34.31 -10.32 -26.10
CA LEU A 8 -33.06 -11.05 -25.83
C LEU A 8 -31.82 -10.31 -26.34
N ALA A 9 -31.90 -9.66 -27.50
CA ALA A 9 -30.79 -8.86 -28.03
C ALA A 9 -30.50 -7.60 -27.18
N LEU A 10 -31.52 -6.95 -26.62
CA LEU A 10 -31.36 -5.81 -25.70
C LEU A 10 -30.81 -6.21 -24.32
N LEU A 11 -31.16 -7.41 -23.82
CA LEU A 11 -30.66 -7.91 -22.54
C LEU A 11 -29.16 -8.28 -22.60
N ILE A 12 -28.65 -8.71 -23.76
CA ILE A 12 -27.22 -9.02 -23.94
C ILE A 12 -26.36 -7.75 -23.96
N THR A 13 -26.91 -6.60 -24.37
CA THR A 13 -26.19 -5.30 -24.34
C THR A 13 -26.14 -4.63 -22.97
N LEU A 14 -26.89 -5.14 -21.97
CA LEU A 14 -26.84 -4.65 -20.59
C LEU A 14 -25.84 -5.42 -19.72
N ILE A 15 -25.21 -6.47 -20.26
CA ILE A 15 -24.06 -7.13 -19.63
C ILE A 15 -22.79 -6.41 -20.11
N SER A 16 -22.67 -5.13 -19.80
CA SER A 16 -21.34 -4.54 -19.75
C SER A 16 -20.64 -5.22 -18.57
N PRO A 17 -19.59 -6.04 -18.77
CA PRO A 17 -18.73 -6.35 -17.64
C PRO A 17 -18.29 -5.01 -17.09
N ALA A 18 -18.58 -4.74 -15.82
CA ALA A 18 -18.14 -3.52 -15.15
C ALA A 18 -16.69 -3.33 -15.54
N ALA A 19 -16.39 -2.27 -16.31
CA ALA A 19 -15.08 -2.06 -16.88
C ALA A 19 -14.07 -2.18 -15.74
N GLN A 20 -13.34 -3.29 -15.69
CA GLN A 20 -12.27 -3.47 -14.74
C GLN A 20 -11.26 -2.42 -15.15
N ALA A 21 -11.20 -1.32 -14.39
CA ALA A 21 -10.31 -0.22 -14.69
C ALA A 21 -8.90 -0.81 -14.91
N GLN A 22 -8.37 -0.59 -16.11
CA GLN A 22 -7.06 -1.10 -16.49
C GLN A 22 -6.02 -0.46 -15.58
N ILE A 23 -5.04 -1.25 -15.13
CA ILE A 23 -3.93 -0.74 -14.34
C ILE A 23 -3.11 0.16 -15.26
N PRO A 24 -2.82 1.42 -14.86
CA PRO A 24 -1.93 2.27 -15.64
C PRO A 24 -0.55 1.59 -15.79
N PRO A 25 0.04 1.54 -17.00
CA PRO A 25 1.34 0.89 -17.21
C PRO A 25 2.45 1.46 -16.33
N GLU A 26 2.44 2.77 -16.08
CA GLU A 26 3.41 3.46 -15.23
C GLU A 26 3.30 3.04 -13.77
N TRP A 27 2.12 2.60 -13.31
CA TRP A 27 1.96 2.03 -11.97
C TRP A 27 2.56 0.63 -11.89
N GLN A 28 2.37 -0.21 -12.91
CA GLN A 28 3.02 -1.53 -12.96
C GLN A 28 4.55 -1.40 -12.98
N ALA A 29 5.07 -0.45 -13.78
CA ALA A 29 6.50 -0.15 -13.81
C ALA A 29 7.01 0.34 -12.45
N ALA A 30 6.25 1.22 -11.79
CA ALA A 30 6.55 1.68 -10.43
C ALA A 30 6.60 0.51 -9.42
N ALA A 31 5.64 -0.41 -9.47
CA ALA A 31 5.63 -1.58 -8.61
C ALA A 31 6.87 -2.45 -8.83
N HIS A 32 7.23 -2.76 -10.07
CA HIS A 32 8.44 -3.51 -10.38
C HIS A 32 9.71 -2.82 -9.88
N ALA A 33 9.85 -1.51 -10.11
CA ALA A 33 11.03 -0.77 -9.71
C ALA A 33 11.16 -0.69 -8.18
N VAL A 34 10.09 -0.24 -7.51
CA VAL A 34 10.13 0.03 -6.06
C VAL A 34 10.17 -1.26 -5.27
N ILE A 35 9.24 -2.20 -5.52
CA ILE A 35 9.18 -3.45 -4.75
C ILE A 35 10.38 -4.34 -5.09
N GLY A 36 10.82 -4.37 -6.36
CA GLY A 36 12.05 -5.06 -6.73
C GLY A 36 13.28 -4.51 -6.02
N ASP A 37 13.37 -3.19 -5.84
CA ASP A 37 14.48 -2.57 -5.10
C ASP A 37 14.43 -2.85 -3.59
N LEU A 38 13.21 -2.90 -3.01
CA LEU A 38 12.98 -3.31 -1.62
C LEU A 38 13.39 -4.76 -1.38
N GLU A 39 13.11 -5.66 -2.33
CA GLU A 39 13.42 -7.08 -2.22
C GLU A 39 14.88 -7.41 -2.59
N ARG A 40 15.63 -6.45 -3.13
CA ARG A 40 17.00 -6.65 -3.63
C ARG A 40 17.87 -7.33 -2.59
N GLY A 41 18.44 -8.47 -2.98
CA GLY A 41 19.33 -9.27 -2.12
C GLY A 41 18.58 -10.20 -1.15
N THR A 42 17.27 -10.34 -1.27
CA THR A 42 16.47 -11.33 -0.54
C THR A 42 16.04 -12.47 -1.47
N PRO A 43 15.70 -13.67 -0.95
CA PRO A 43 15.14 -14.75 -1.75
C PRO A 43 13.82 -14.40 -2.45
N GLN A 44 13.13 -13.34 -2.00
CA GLN A 44 11.90 -12.88 -2.62
C GLN A 44 12.15 -12.25 -4.00
N ALA A 45 13.30 -11.59 -4.20
CA ALA A 45 13.66 -10.97 -5.48
C ALA A 45 13.83 -11.99 -6.62
N ASP A 46 14.19 -13.23 -6.29
CA ASP A 46 14.35 -14.30 -7.28
C ASP A 46 13.02 -14.94 -7.72
N LYS A 47 11.92 -14.65 -7.00
CA LYS A 47 10.61 -15.17 -7.36
C LYS A 47 10.05 -14.41 -8.57
N PRO A 48 9.62 -15.13 -9.63
CA PRO A 48 9.00 -14.50 -10.78
C PRO A 48 7.73 -13.75 -10.35
N TRP A 49 7.47 -12.63 -11.01
CA TRP A 49 6.23 -11.89 -10.81
C TRP A 49 5.05 -12.70 -11.33
N GLY A 50 4.00 -12.79 -10.53
CA GLY A 50 2.77 -13.50 -10.85
C GLY A 50 1.58 -12.53 -10.95
N ARG A 51 0.51 -12.86 -10.23
CA ARG A 51 -0.74 -12.10 -10.27
C ARG A 51 -0.79 -10.95 -9.27
N GLU A 52 0.23 -10.76 -8.44
CA GLU A 52 0.27 -9.76 -7.37
C GLU A 52 -0.01 -8.34 -7.86
N LEU A 53 0.41 -7.96 -9.08
CA LEU A 53 0.07 -6.66 -9.67
C LEU A 53 -1.44 -6.48 -9.86
N HIS A 54 -2.12 -7.53 -10.33
CA HIS A 54 -3.56 -7.50 -10.57
C HIS A 54 -4.37 -7.68 -9.27
N ASP A 55 -3.91 -8.57 -8.40
CA ASP A 55 -4.57 -8.85 -7.13
C ASP A 55 -4.39 -7.67 -6.16
N GLY A 56 -3.22 -7.04 -6.12
CA GLY A 56 -2.96 -5.80 -5.40
C GLY A 56 -3.83 -4.64 -5.89
N TRP A 57 -3.98 -4.46 -7.21
CA TRP A 57 -4.91 -3.47 -7.78
C TRP A 57 -6.35 -3.70 -7.34
N ARG A 58 -6.83 -4.95 -7.43
CA ARG A 58 -8.20 -5.31 -7.03
C ARG A 58 -8.41 -5.05 -5.54
N LEU A 59 -7.48 -5.51 -4.71
CA LEU A 59 -7.53 -5.36 -3.27
C LEU A 59 -7.50 -3.89 -2.84
N ALA A 60 -6.63 -3.06 -3.46
CA ALA A 60 -6.59 -1.63 -3.20
C ALA A 60 -7.95 -0.95 -3.49
N ARG A 61 -8.60 -1.31 -4.59
CA ARG A 61 -9.92 -0.76 -4.94
C ARG A 61 -11.02 -1.27 -4.02
N ALA A 62 -10.96 -2.54 -3.61
CA ALA A 62 -11.89 -3.12 -2.65
C ALA A 62 -11.76 -2.45 -1.26
N TRP A 63 -10.51 -2.22 -0.83
CA TRP A 63 -10.15 -1.46 0.36
C TRP A 63 -10.70 -0.03 0.30
N ARG A 64 -10.45 0.69 -0.80
CA ARG A 64 -10.94 2.06 -1.00
C ARG A 64 -12.47 2.12 -0.99
N LYS A 65 -13.13 1.16 -1.64
CA LYS A 65 -14.60 1.07 -1.66
C LYS A 65 -15.17 0.87 -0.28
N HIS A 66 -14.54 0.02 0.52
CA HIS A 66 -14.99 -0.26 1.88
C HIS A 66 -14.75 0.92 2.85
N ASN A 67 -13.65 1.65 2.66
CA ASN A 67 -13.28 2.72 3.59
C ASN A 67 -13.85 4.09 3.20
N ASN A 68 -13.96 4.42 1.91
CA ASN A 68 -14.34 5.75 1.41
C ASN A 68 -15.50 5.75 0.41
N GLY A 69 -16.12 4.59 0.12
CA GLY A 69 -17.27 4.47 -0.77
C GLY A 69 -16.98 4.60 -2.27
N ASN A 70 -15.77 4.98 -2.68
CA ASN A 70 -15.32 5.06 -4.07
C ASN A 70 -14.20 4.05 -4.38
N ILE A 71 -13.71 4.03 -5.61
CA ILE A 71 -12.67 3.09 -6.08
C ILE A 71 -11.44 3.79 -6.65
N GLU A 72 -11.34 5.10 -6.45
CA GLU A 72 -10.20 5.91 -6.88
C GLU A 72 -9.08 5.72 -5.86
N ILE A 73 -8.09 4.92 -6.25
CA ILE A 73 -6.92 4.64 -5.42
C ILE A 73 -5.77 5.58 -5.77
N ILE A 74 -4.78 5.67 -4.88
CA ILE A 74 -3.51 6.35 -5.13
C ILE A 74 -2.38 5.33 -5.35
N LEU A 75 -1.25 5.76 -5.91
CA LEU A 75 -0.11 4.89 -6.14
C LEU A 75 0.37 4.21 -4.84
N ALA A 76 0.35 4.92 -3.71
CA ALA A 76 0.75 4.37 -2.42
C ALA A 76 -0.09 3.15 -2.00
N GLU A 77 -1.41 3.17 -2.21
CA GLU A 77 -2.27 2.01 -1.96
C GLU A 77 -1.94 0.87 -2.93
N TYR A 78 -1.73 1.18 -4.21
CA TYR A 78 -1.38 0.17 -5.19
C TYR A 78 -0.07 -0.56 -4.83
N LEU A 79 0.98 0.20 -4.49
CA LEU A 79 2.26 -0.36 -4.05
C LEU A 79 2.12 -1.16 -2.75
N THR A 80 1.37 -0.64 -1.76
CA THR A 80 1.09 -1.33 -0.49
C THR A 80 0.47 -2.70 -0.75
N PHE A 81 -0.66 -2.75 -1.44
CA PHE A 81 -1.39 -4.00 -1.60
C PHE A 81 -0.66 -4.95 -2.55
N THR A 82 0.02 -4.45 -3.58
CA THR A 82 0.89 -5.28 -4.43
C THR A 82 1.99 -5.95 -3.61
N LEU A 83 2.66 -5.19 -2.72
CA LEU A 83 3.69 -5.74 -1.85
C LEU A 83 3.12 -6.83 -0.94
N LEU A 84 1.99 -6.57 -0.27
CA LEU A 84 1.37 -7.55 0.62
C LEU A 84 0.97 -8.84 -0.13
N CYS A 85 0.43 -8.70 -1.35
CA CYS A 85 0.11 -9.86 -2.19
C CYS A 85 1.34 -10.62 -2.64
N ARG A 86 2.44 -9.92 -2.88
CA ARG A 86 3.71 -10.54 -3.25
C ARG A 86 4.35 -11.32 -2.10
N GLU A 87 4.21 -10.84 -0.87
CA GLU A 87 4.80 -11.47 0.32
C GLU A 87 3.97 -12.61 0.89
N ALA A 88 2.67 -12.41 1.04
CA ALA A 88 1.78 -13.33 1.76
C ALA A 88 0.71 -13.98 0.88
N GLY A 89 0.55 -13.53 -0.37
CA GLY A 89 -0.61 -13.84 -1.18
C GLY A 89 -1.83 -13.01 -0.79
N CYS A 90 -2.77 -12.87 -1.74
CA CYS A 90 -4.03 -12.13 -1.56
C CYS A 90 -5.21 -12.91 -2.17
N GLU A 91 -5.19 -14.24 -2.06
CA GLU A 91 -6.32 -15.05 -2.47
C GLU A 91 -7.59 -14.53 -1.80
N GLU A 92 -8.66 -14.39 -2.58
CA GLU A 92 -9.96 -13.93 -2.09
C GLU A 92 -9.96 -12.57 -1.36
N GLU A 93 -9.08 -11.64 -1.79
CA GLU A 93 -8.99 -10.29 -1.19
C GLU A 93 -8.63 -10.34 0.30
N THR A 94 -7.62 -11.15 0.64
CA THR A 94 -7.07 -11.22 1.99
C THR A 94 -5.82 -10.36 2.18
N ILE A 95 -5.56 -9.97 3.42
CA ILE A 95 -4.34 -9.30 3.89
C ILE A 95 -3.77 -10.20 4.99
N GLU A 96 -2.60 -10.80 4.72
CA GLU A 96 -1.97 -11.80 5.60
C GLU A 96 -2.93 -12.92 6.04
N GLY A 97 -3.74 -13.42 5.11
CA GLY A 97 -4.71 -14.49 5.34
C GLY A 97 -6.00 -14.09 6.06
N LYS A 98 -6.16 -12.80 6.44
CA LYS A 98 -7.42 -12.27 6.97
C LYS A 98 -8.24 -11.59 5.88
N PRO A 99 -9.58 -11.67 5.88
CA PRO A 99 -10.41 -10.87 4.98
C PRO A 99 -10.11 -9.38 5.11
N TYR A 100 -9.93 -8.68 3.99
CA TYR A 100 -9.54 -7.26 4.02
C TYR A 100 -10.51 -6.36 4.82
N ARG A 101 -11.79 -6.74 4.87
CA ARG A 101 -12.84 -6.02 5.60
C ARG A 101 -12.63 -6.07 7.10
N ASP A 102 -12.14 -7.19 7.61
CA ASP A 102 -11.86 -7.37 9.03
C ASP A 102 -10.63 -6.54 9.42
N VAL A 103 -9.59 -6.57 8.59
CA VAL A 103 -8.40 -5.72 8.76
C VAL A 103 -8.77 -4.23 8.67
N ALA A 104 -9.66 -3.85 7.74
CA ALA A 104 -10.17 -2.49 7.66
C ALA A 104 -10.96 -2.07 8.91
N ALA A 105 -11.72 -2.98 9.51
CA ALA A 105 -12.39 -2.74 10.79
C ALA A 105 -11.39 -2.56 11.93
N GLU A 106 -10.31 -3.36 11.98
CA GLU A 106 -9.20 -3.20 12.93
C GLU A 106 -8.54 -1.81 12.78
N VAL A 107 -8.29 -1.35 11.55
CA VAL A 107 -7.76 0.02 11.28
C VAL A 107 -8.72 1.09 11.77
N LYS A 108 -10.02 0.97 11.50
CA LYS A 108 -11.04 1.92 11.97
C LYS A 108 -11.09 1.97 13.50
N ALA A 109 -11.03 0.83 14.17
CA ALA A 109 -10.99 0.72 15.62
C ALA A 109 -9.73 1.37 16.20
N LEU A 110 -8.56 1.09 15.60
CA LEU A 110 -7.30 1.71 15.99
C LEU A 110 -7.37 3.24 15.86
N ARG A 111 -7.89 3.76 14.75
CA ARG A 111 -8.06 5.21 14.56
C ARG A 111 -8.99 5.82 15.62
N ALA A 112 -10.06 5.14 16.00
CA ALA A 112 -10.96 5.60 17.05
C ALA A 112 -10.27 5.61 18.42
N GLU A 113 -9.48 4.57 18.74
CA GLU A 113 -8.64 4.51 19.96
C GLU A 113 -7.62 5.65 20.03
N GLN A 114 -7.00 5.99 18.90
CA GLN A 114 -6.04 7.09 18.83
C GLN A 114 -6.71 8.48 18.78
N GLY A 115 -8.03 8.54 18.66
CA GLY A 115 -8.83 9.78 18.65
C GLY A 115 -9.20 10.28 17.25
N ASN A 116 -8.23 10.42 16.34
CA ASN A 116 -8.48 10.82 14.94
C ASN A 116 -7.29 10.46 14.02
N SER A 117 -7.38 10.78 12.73
CA SER A 117 -6.32 10.50 11.75
C SER A 117 -4.98 11.18 12.06
N TYR A 118 -4.98 12.45 12.50
CA TYR A 118 -3.76 13.17 12.87
C TYR A 118 -3.07 12.53 14.09
N ALA A 119 -3.86 12.22 15.11
CA ALA A 119 -3.36 11.57 16.32
C ALA A 119 -2.85 10.15 16.04
N LEU A 120 -3.53 9.39 15.17
CA LEU A 120 -3.07 8.08 14.70
C LEU A 120 -1.67 8.17 14.06
N VAL A 121 -1.48 9.07 13.09
CA VAL A 121 -0.19 9.22 12.39
C VAL A 121 0.91 9.66 13.36
N GLY A 122 0.64 10.67 14.19
CA GLY A 122 1.60 11.15 15.19
C GLY A 122 2.00 10.07 16.19
N ASN A 123 1.03 9.30 16.69
CA ASN A 123 1.30 8.23 17.65
C ASN A 123 2.01 7.04 16.98
N ALA A 124 1.74 6.75 15.71
CA ALA A 124 2.44 5.74 14.94
C ALA A 124 3.92 6.11 14.75
N HIS A 125 4.21 7.36 14.40
CA HIS A 125 5.60 7.85 14.31
C HIS A 125 6.31 7.82 15.67
N ALA A 126 5.61 8.24 16.74
CA ALA A 126 6.17 8.17 18.08
C ALA A 126 6.42 6.72 18.54
N TRP A 127 5.59 5.76 18.14
CA TRP A 127 5.82 4.34 18.36
C TRP A 127 7.03 3.85 17.57
N LEU A 128 7.11 4.17 16.28
CA LEU A 128 8.23 3.80 15.41
C LEU A 128 9.57 4.30 15.97
N ALA A 129 9.62 5.56 16.42
CA ALA A 129 10.82 6.17 17.01
C ALA A 129 11.33 5.47 18.28
N ARG A 130 10.47 4.72 18.99
CA ARG A 130 10.82 4.00 20.21
C ARG A 130 11.23 2.55 19.97
N LEU A 131 11.09 2.03 18.75
CA LEU A 131 11.50 0.67 18.44
C LEU A 131 13.02 0.53 18.59
N SER A 132 13.45 -0.53 19.25
CA SER A 132 14.87 -0.91 19.33
C SER A 132 15.32 -1.58 18.03
N ASP A 133 15.31 -0.80 16.95
CA ASP A 133 15.81 -1.20 15.63
C ASP A 133 17.35 -1.05 15.58
N PRO A 134 18.10 -2.14 15.38
CA PRO A 134 19.57 -2.11 15.37
C PRO A 134 20.17 -1.29 14.23
N THR A 135 19.42 -1.03 13.15
CA THR A 135 19.88 -0.21 12.03
C THR A 135 19.71 1.30 12.27
N GLY A 136 18.89 1.66 13.27
CA GLY A 136 18.49 3.03 13.56
C GLY A 136 17.57 3.65 12.51
N ALA A 137 17.08 2.88 11.54
CA ALA A 137 16.21 3.35 10.47
C ALA A 137 14.88 3.86 11.01
N ALA A 138 14.25 3.12 11.93
CA ALA A 138 12.96 3.49 12.51
C ALA A 138 12.94 4.91 13.11
N ALA A 139 13.98 5.26 13.86
CA ALA A 139 14.11 6.59 14.46
C ALA A 139 14.38 7.68 13.42
N LYS A 140 15.19 7.39 12.39
CA LYS A 140 15.46 8.32 11.29
C LYS A 140 14.18 8.60 10.49
N ASP A 141 13.41 7.56 10.19
CA ASP A 141 12.15 7.67 9.46
C ASP A 141 11.12 8.45 10.25
N ALA A 142 10.92 8.12 11.53
CA ALA A 142 10.00 8.86 12.37
C ALA A 142 10.33 10.36 12.42
N ALA A 143 11.62 10.71 12.47
CA ALA A 143 12.09 12.11 12.44
C ALA A 143 11.99 12.77 11.05
N LEU A 144 12.19 12.01 9.98
CA LEU A 144 12.03 12.48 8.60
C LEU A 144 10.56 12.83 8.34
N TRP A 145 9.67 11.94 8.75
CA TRP A 145 8.23 11.98 8.49
C TRP A 145 7.45 12.89 9.44
N SER A 146 7.99 13.20 10.62
CA SER A 146 7.37 14.14 11.55
C SER A 146 7.35 15.59 11.06
N LYS A 147 8.02 15.92 9.96
CA LYS A 147 8.09 17.29 9.41
C LYS A 147 6.86 17.69 8.60
N ASP A 148 6.10 16.73 8.08
CA ASP A 148 4.92 17.01 7.25
C ASP A 148 3.71 16.10 7.58
N PRO A 149 3.30 16.03 8.86
CA PRO A 149 2.18 15.18 9.25
C PRO A 149 0.84 15.74 8.77
N ASP A 150 0.72 17.05 8.53
CA ASP A 150 -0.58 17.67 8.31
C ASP A 150 -1.19 17.30 6.95
N VAL A 151 -0.40 17.28 5.88
CA VAL A 151 -0.89 16.90 4.53
C VAL A 151 -1.21 15.42 4.46
N VAL A 152 -0.32 14.61 5.02
CA VAL A 152 -0.38 13.14 5.03
C VAL A 152 -1.51 12.63 5.93
N ALA A 153 -1.72 13.25 7.10
CA ALA A 153 -2.73 12.82 8.05
C ALA A 153 -4.14 13.36 7.74
N ALA A 154 -4.24 14.48 7.01
CA ALA A 154 -5.51 14.98 6.47
C ALA A 154 -6.08 14.05 5.38
N ASP A 155 -5.20 13.40 4.61
CA ASP A 155 -5.63 12.48 3.57
C ASP A 155 -6.12 11.15 4.15
N PHE A 156 -7.37 10.82 3.82
CA PHE A 156 -8.04 9.64 4.35
C PHE A 156 -7.39 8.34 3.89
N ALA A 157 -6.90 8.28 2.64
CA ALA A 157 -6.26 7.08 2.12
C ALA A 157 -4.95 6.81 2.84
N THR A 158 -4.18 7.89 3.00
CA THR A 158 -2.86 7.88 3.61
C THR A 158 -2.92 7.51 5.10
N SER A 159 -3.82 8.12 5.88
CA SER A 159 -4.00 7.76 7.29
C SER A 159 -4.43 6.29 7.50
N ASN A 160 -5.21 5.71 6.59
CA ASN A 160 -5.54 4.27 6.64
C ASN A 160 -4.33 3.38 6.35
N LEU A 161 -3.41 3.80 5.47
CA LEU A 161 -2.16 3.09 5.21
C LEU A 161 -1.24 3.10 6.44
N TYR A 162 -1.17 4.20 7.20
CA TYR A 162 -0.47 4.19 8.50
C TYR A 162 -1.11 3.26 9.50
N GLY A 163 -2.44 3.28 9.60
CA GLY A 163 -3.15 2.36 10.48
C GLY A 163 -2.83 0.91 10.13
N LEU A 164 -2.83 0.58 8.84
CA LEU A 164 -2.47 -0.75 8.34
C LEU A 164 -1.00 -1.08 8.66
N ALA A 165 -0.07 -0.19 8.34
CA ALA A 165 1.35 -0.36 8.61
C ALA A 165 1.64 -0.55 10.10
N TRP A 166 0.93 0.18 10.97
CA TRP A 166 1.05 0.05 12.42
C TRP A 166 0.49 -1.27 12.94
N LEU A 167 -0.65 -1.74 12.41
CA LEU A 167 -1.21 -3.04 12.78
C LEU A 167 -0.28 -4.19 12.37
N LEU A 168 0.11 -4.22 11.10
CA LEU A 168 0.99 -5.27 10.57
C LEU A 168 2.37 -5.22 11.21
N GLY A 169 2.92 -4.01 11.39
CA GLY A 169 4.17 -3.78 12.10
C GLY A 169 4.11 -4.39 13.50
N ARG A 170 3.14 -4.02 14.34
CA ARG A 170 3.01 -4.56 15.71
C ARG A 170 2.81 -6.06 15.79
N ALA A 171 2.33 -6.71 14.73
CA ALA A 171 2.16 -8.16 14.68
C ALA A 171 3.49 -8.91 14.51
N ARG A 172 4.59 -8.23 14.13
CA ARG A 172 5.91 -8.87 13.99
C ARG A 172 6.55 -9.16 15.34
N ALA A 173 7.25 -10.28 15.42
CA ALA A 173 7.84 -10.79 16.66
C ALA A 173 9.07 -10.01 17.15
N THR A 174 9.81 -9.33 16.26
CA THR A 174 11.07 -8.65 16.59
C THR A 174 10.98 -7.15 16.28
N ALA A 175 11.64 -6.31 17.08
CA ALA A 175 11.64 -4.85 16.85
C ALA A 175 12.17 -4.48 15.45
N ALA A 176 13.17 -5.21 14.94
CA ALA A 176 13.66 -5.05 13.57
C ALA A 176 12.57 -5.36 12.53
N GLY A 177 11.84 -6.47 12.68
CA GLY A 177 10.74 -6.80 11.77
C GLY A 177 9.56 -5.84 11.87
N GLN A 178 9.27 -5.33 13.07
CA GLN A 178 8.24 -4.29 13.30
C GLN A 178 8.60 -3.00 12.55
N ALA A 179 9.85 -2.55 12.70
CA ALA A 179 10.38 -1.36 12.05
C ALA A 179 10.38 -1.52 10.52
N GLU A 180 10.94 -2.62 10.01
CA GLU A 180 11.02 -2.88 8.56
C GLU A 180 9.64 -2.95 7.92
N THR A 181 8.69 -3.66 8.54
CA THR A 181 7.31 -3.76 8.02
C THR A 181 6.64 -2.39 7.98
N PHE A 182 6.74 -1.61 9.06
CA PHE A 182 6.15 -0.28 9.10
C PHE A 182 6.80 0.64 8.06
N THR A 183 8.13 0.64 8.00
CA THR A 183 8.85 1.56 7.14
C THR A 183 8.61 1.29 5.66
N ARG A 184 8.59 0.02 5.22
CA ARG A 184 8.35 -0.31 3.80
C ARG A 184 7.01 0.21 3.30
N LEU A 185 5.99 0.20 4.16
CA LEU A 185 4.68 0.75 3.84
C LEU A 185 4.64 2.28 3.97
N GLY A 186 5.28 2.84 5.00
CA GLY A 186 5.42 4.28 5.18
C GLY A 186 6.18 4.97 4.04
N LEU A 187 7.17 4.29 3.45
CA LEU A 187 7.91 4.76 2.27
C LEU A 187 6.99 5.07 1.09
N PHE A 188 5.97 4.23 0.84
CA PHE A 188 5.04 4.44 -0.28
C PHE A 188 4.20 5.70 -0.13
N VAL A 189 4.01 6.15 1.10
CA VAL A 189 3.30 7.39 1.40
C VAL A 189 4.23 8.59 1.28
N HIS A 190 5.38 8.54 1.95
CA HIS A 190 6.26 9.70 2.06
C HIS A 190 7.19 9.90 0.86
N GLY A 191 7.35 8.89 0.02
CA GLY A 191 8.25 8.93 -1.11
C GLY A 191 9.72 8.80 -0.72
N THR A 192 10.11 8.94 0.55
CA THR A 192 11.49 8.81 0.99
C THR A 192 11.56 8.15 2.37
N GLY A 193 12.52 7.26 2.60
CA GLY A 193 12.68 6.56 3.88
C GLY A 193 13.86 5.59 3.94
N TRP A 194 14.19 5.12 5.13
CA TRP A 194 15.32 4.26 5.45
C TRP A 194 14.88 2.81 5.61
N VAL A 195 15.13 1.94 4.64
CA VAL A 195 14.88 0.49 4.79
C VAL A 195 16.19 -0.19 5.23
N GLY A 196 16.26 -0.48 6.53
CA GLY A 196 17.51 -0.94 7.16
C GLY A 196 18.64 0.08 6.95
N PRO A 197 19.81 -0.30 6.41
CA PRO A 197 20.90 0.64 6.20
C PRO A 197 20.74 1.55 4.96
N ARG A 198 19.73 1.32 4.11
CA ARG A 198 19.56 2.01 2.82
C ARG A 198 18.52 3.11 2.93
N CYS A 199 18.84 4.31 2.45
CA CYS A 199 17.83 5.35 2.27
C CYS A 199 17.38 5.38 0.82
N LEU A 200 16.07 5.25 0.60
CA LEU A 200 15.44 5.17 -0.71
C LEU A 200 14.59 6.43 -0.96
N ASP A 201 14.66 6.96 -2.18
CA ASP A 201 13.81 8.03 -2.69
C ASP A 201 13.06 7.54 -3.94
N ILE A 202 11.74 7.50 -3.82
CA ILE A 202 10.77 7.10 -4.85
C ILE A 202 9.85 8.25 -5.26
N SER A 203 10.13 9.48 -4.84
CA SER A 203 9.28 10.66 -5.10
C SER A 203 9.05 10.94 -6.60
N ARG A 204 9.95 10.46 -7.46
CA ARG A 204 9.89 10.61 -8.93
C ARG A 204 9.30 9.42 -9.68
N VAL A 205 9.01 8.34 -8.97
CA VAL A 205 8.53 7.09 -9.58
C VAL A 205 7.15 7.28 -10.23
N ALA A 206 6.30 8.14 -9.65
CA ALA A 206 4.96 8.41 -10.17
C ALA A 206 4.93 9.36 -11.38
N THR A 207 6.03 10.04 -11.69
CA THR A 207 6.07 11.13 -12.68
C THR A 207 6.85 10.79 -13.95
N THR A 208 7.42 9.58 -14.02
CA THR A 208 8.27 9.17 -15.15
C THR A 208 7.45 8.41 -16.19
N ILE A 209 7.29 9.00 -17.37
CA ILE A 209 6.49 8.42 -18.48
C ILE A 209 7.41 7.92 -19.61
N ASP A 210 8.56 8.57 -19.82
CA ASP A 210 9.42 8.33 -20.99
C ASP A 210 10.64 7.42 -20.72
N ALA A 211 10.83 6.99 -19.47
CA ALA A 211 11.92 6.11 -19.06
C ALA A 211 11.45 5.13 -17.96
N PRO A 212 12.11 3.97 -17.79
CA PRO A 212 11.87 3.12 -16.63
C PRO A 212 12.05 3.93 -15.34
N PRO A 213 11.11 3.87 -14.38
CA PRO A 213 11.24 4.58 -13.13
C PRO A 213 12.43 4.03 -12.32
N GLU A 214 13.22 4.93 -11.74
CA GLU A 214 14.38 4.59 -10.92
C GLU A 214 14.11 4.89 -9.45
N VAL A 215 14.64 4.03 -8.57
CA VAL A 215 14.72 4.28 -7.13
C VAL A 215 16.08 4.90 -6.83
N GLU A 216 16.07 6.13 -6.30
CA GLU A 216 17.28 6.87 -5.99
C GLU A 216 17.71 6.63 -4.53
N ASN A 217 18.97 6.91 -4.21
CA ASN A 217 19.39 7.04 -2.81
C ASN A 217 19.13 8.46 -2.33
N CYS A 218 18.69 8.61 -1.08
CA CYS A 218 18.56 9.92 -0.46
C CYS A 218 19.90 10.66 -0.46
N LYS A 219 19.85 11.99 -0.66
CA LYS A 219 21.03 12.87 -0.63
C LYS A 219 21.43 13.28 0.78
#